data_AF-A0A6G7XHW5-F1
#
_entry.id   AF-A0A6G7XHW5-F1
#
_cell.length_a   1.000
_cell.length_b   1.000
_cell.length_c   1.000
_cell.angle_alpha   90.00
_cell.angle_beta   90.00
_cell.angle_gamma   90.00
#
_symmetry.space_group_name_H-M   'P 1'
#
loop_
_entity.id
_entity.type
_entity.pdbx_description
1 polymer ?
#
loop_
_entity_poly.entity_id
_entity_poly.type
_entity_poly.pdbx_seq_one_letter_code
_entity_poly.pdbx_strand_id
1 'polypeptide(L)'
;MSDLRNPGDAWVTAADGAQYWGRFGAAGLLAYDRSRDAILLQHRVTWSDHGDTWGIPGGALHEHESAVDAAIREAQEEAGVPDNAVIPRYTHVLDRGGWRYTTLVAEVATEFEPEITDAESHALAWVQLDEVEQHPLHPAFAASWPILRPLLRTTPVVVVDAANVIGSVPNGWWKDRRAAAEGLRNRIDALASSGRGIRSGFLDLPETVVPGLDLTYPEWVMVVEGAARGIADGERVRVVSAPELGDDEIVAQVEQLTAAGAVSTVVTSDVELKTRCLAAGAATTRSVSKLLRLLPEVAGATEDQVAAPDAAAQP
;
A
#
# COMPACT_ATOMS: atom_id res chain seq x y z
N MET A 1 -25.95 -17.35 25.57
CA MET A 1 -24.76 -18.16 25.88
C MET A 1 -24.25 -18.82 24.61
N SER A 2 -23.48 -18.06 23.84
CA SER A 2 -22.44 -18.55 22.95
C SER A 2 -21.35 -17.47 22.98
N ASP A 3 -20.74 -17.33 24.15
CA ASP A 3 -19.53 -16.55 24.39
C ASP A 3 -18.37 -17.34 23.75
N LEU A 4 -18.39 -17.43 22.42
CA LEU A 4 -17.24 -17.90 21.66
C LEU A 4 -16.25 -16.75 21.68
N ARG A 5 -15.52 -16.62 22.79
CA ARG A 5 -14.38 -15.71 22.89
C ARG A 5 -13.52 -15.92 21.66
N ASN A 6 -13.28 -14.85 20.90
CA ASN A 6 -12.41 -14.93 19.77
C ASN A 6 -11.04 -15.43 20.25
N PRO A 7 -10.38 -16.38 19.58
CA PRO A 7 -9.04 -16.81 19.99
C PRO A 7 -8.02 -15.65 20.04
N GLY A 8 -8.31 -14.54 19.35
CA GLY A 8 -7.56 -13.28 19.44
C GLY A 8 -7.78 -12.50 20.74
N ASP A 9 -8.89 -12.68 21.46
CA ASP A 9 -9.29 -11.92 22.64
C ASP A 9 -8.57 -12.38 23.90
N ALA A 10 -7.26 -12.10 23.98
CA ALA A 10 -6.45 -12.39 25.14
C ALA A 10 -5.34 -11.37 25.35
N TRP A 11 -4.97 -11.21 26.62
CA TRP A 11 -3.80 -10.44 27.03
C TRP A 11 -2.51 -11.20 26.75
N VAL A 12 -1.51 -10.50 26.20
CA VAL A 12 -0.14 -11.00 26.00
C VAL A 12 0.84 -10.06 26.68
N THR A 13 1.84 -10.61 27.37
CA THR A 13 2.97 -9.85 27.88
C THR A 13 4.04 -9.75 26.80
N ALA A 14 4.40 -8.54 26.38
CA ALA A 14 5.46 -8.32 25.40
C ALA A 14 6.84 -8.25 26.05
N ALA A 15 7.90 -8.15 25.24
CA ALA A 15 9.29 -8.13 25.72
C ALA A 15 9.64 -6.90 26.57
N ASP A 16 8.87 -5.82 26.43
CA ASP A 16 8.98 -4.62 27.29
C ASP A 16 8.35 -4.82 28.68
N GLY A 17 7.71 -5.96 28.94
CA GLY A 17 7.04 -6.31 30.20
C GLY A 17 5.62 -5.77 30.34
N ALA A 18 5.13 -4.98 29.38
CA ALA A 18 3.75 -4.48 29.38
C ALA A 18 2.77 -5.53 28.86
N GLN A 19 1.49 -5.38 29.21
CA GLN A 19 0.41 -6.24 28.73
C GLN A 19 -0.33 -5.56 27.58
N TYR A 20 -0.62 -6.30 26.52
CA TYR A 20 -1.34 -5.83 25.34
C TYR A 20 -2.51 -6.76 25.04
N TRP A 21 -3.64 -6.19 24.63
CA TRP A 21 -4.82 -6.93 24.18
C TRP A 21 -4.65 -7.37 22.72
N GLY A 22 -5.12 -8.57 22.39
CA GLY A 22 -5.00 -9.15 21.04
C GLY A 22 -3.84 -10.12 20.94
N ARG A 23 -4.12 -11.42 21.06
CA ARG A 23 -3.13 -12.51 21.06
C ARG A 23 -2.25 -12.51 19.81
N PHE A 24 -2.83 -12.17 18.67
CA PHE A 24 -2.17 -12.17 17.36
C PHE A 24 -1.71 -10.78 16.93
N GLY A 25 -1.77 -9.80 17.83
CA GLY A 25 -1.61 -8.37 17.54
C GLY A 25 -2.95 -7.66 17.44
N ALA A 26 -2.89 -6.37 17.10
CA ALA A 26 -4.05 -5.53 16.82
C ALA A 26 -3.79 -4.64 15.59
N ALA A 27 -4.86 -4.12 15.01
CA ALA A 27 -4.76 -3.20 13.89
C ALA A 27 -5.85 -2.12 13.96
N GLY A 28 -5.58 -0.97 13.35
CA GLY A 28 -6.54 0.12 13.28
C GLY A 28 -6.44 0.92 11.99
N LEU A 29 -7.55 1.57 11.63
CA LEU A 29 -7.69 2.31 10.39
C LEU A 29 -7.50 3.81 10.63
N LEU A 30 -6.41 4.35 10.07
CA LEU A 30 -6.26 5.79 9.88
C LEU A 30 -6.84 6.17 8.52
N ALA A 31 -8.15 6.42 8.48
CA ALA A 31 -8.84 6.90 7.27
C ALA A 31 -8.65 8.41 7.13
N TYR A 32 -8.13 8.84 5.97
CA TYR A 32 -7.93 10.24 5.62
C TYR A 32 -8.82 10.65 4.46
N ASP A 33 -9.63 11.67 4.69
CA ASP A 33 -10.44 12.30 3.67
C ASP A 33 -9.73 13.57 3.15
N ARG A 34 -9.31 13.51 1.89
CA ARG A 34 -8.61 14.60 1.22
C ARG A 34 -9.50 15.81 0.93
N SER A 35 -10.80 15.62 0.71
CA SER A 35 -11.73 16.72 0.41
C SER A 35 -12.01 17.55 1.68
N ARG A 36 -12.04 16.88 2.83
CA ARG A 36 -12.22 17.48 4.16
C ARG A 36 -10.91 17.92 4.83
N ASP A 37 -9.78 17.41 4.35
CA ASP A 37 -8.46 17.51 5.01
C ASP A 37 -8.52 17.05 6.48
N ALA A 38 -9.16 15.88 6.69
CA ALA A 38 -9.54 15.37 7.99
C ALA A 38 -9.31 13.86 8.12
N ILE A 39 -9.17 13.38 9.36
CA ILE A 39 -9.11 11.95 9.68
C ILE A 39 -10.29 11.52 10.53
N LEU A 40 -10.69 10.25 10.39
CA LEU A 40 -11.70 9.65 11.24
C LEU A 40 -11.10 9.30 12.60
N LEU A 41 -11.68 9.87 13.66
CA LEU A 41 -11.36 9.53 15.05
C LEU A 41 -12.59 9.07 15.81
N GLN A 42 -12.35 8.17 16.76
CA GLN A 42 -13.31 7.59 17.69
C GLN A 42 -12.96 8.05 19.10
N HIS A 43 -13.97 8.56 19.82
CA HIS A 43 -13.89 8.87 21.24
C HIS A 43 -14.29 7.65 22.05
N ARG A 44 -13.35 7.09 22.80
CA ARG A 44 -13.52 5.80 23.51
C ARG A 44 -14.34 5.97 24.78
N VAL A 45 -15.18 4.98 25.09
CA VAL A 45 -15.95 4.94 26.34
C VAL A 45 -15.07 4.97 27.59
N THR A 46 -15.57 5.60 28.66
CA THR A 46 -14.79 5.87 29.89
C THR A 46 -14.31 4.62 30.63
N TRP A 47 -14.93 3.46 30.39
CA TRP A 47 -14.56 2.19 31.04
C TRP A 47 -13.57 1.35 30.22
N SER A 48 -13.15 1.80 29.04
CA SER A 48 -12.09 1.14 28.29
C SER A 48 -10.72 1.42 28.91
N ASP A 49 -9.71 0.61 28.56
CA ASP A 49 -8.32 1.00 28.78
C ASP A 49 -8.08 2.36 28.09
N HIS A 50 -7.51 3.32 28.83
CA HIS A 50 -7.41 4.74 28.43
C HIS A 50 -8.72 5.40 27.92
N GLY A 51 -9.88 5.11 28.53
CA GLY A 51 -11.16 5.76 28.18
C GLY A 51 -11.14 7.30 28.27
N ASP A 52 -12.12 7.95 27.63
CA ASP A 52 -12.20 9.43 27.49
C ASP A 52 -11.04 10.02 26.67
N THR A 53 -10.52 9.23 25.72
CA THR A 53 -9.51 9.66 24.75
C THR A 53 -9.95 9.38 23.31
N TRP A 54 -9.37 10.13 22.37
CA TRP A 54 -9.59 9.98 20.93
C TRP A 54 -8.51 9.10 20.30
N GLY A 55 -8.91 8.12 19.52
CA GLY A 55 -8.03 7.24 18.76
C GLY A 55 -8.60 6.90 17.40
N ILE A 56 -7.88 6.08 16.65
CA ILE A 56 -8.40 5.48 15.42
C ILE A 56 -9.24 4.25 15.77
N PRO A 57 -10.31 3.95 15.01
CA PRO A 57 -11.02 2.67 15.11
C PRO A 57 -10.06 1.50 14.89
N GLY A 58 -10.21 0.42 15.66
CA GLY A 58 -9.33 -0.72 15.58
C GLY A 58 -9.39 -1.65 16.78
N GLY A 59 -9.01 -2.91 16.54
CA GLY A 59 -9.14 -3.99 17.51
C GLY A 59 -8.17 -5.14 17.27
N ALA A 60 -8.41 -6.24 17.98
CA ALA A 60 -7.55 -7.41 17.98
C ALA A 60 -7.66 -8.19 16.65
N LEU A 61 -6.53 -8.73 16.18
CA LEU A 61 -6.55 -9.64 15.04
C LEU A 61 -7.20 -10.97 15.43
N HIS A 62 -8.02 -11.51 14.53
CA HIS A 62 -8.44 -12.91 14.60
C HIS A 62 -7.30 -13.86 14.19
N GLU A 63 -7.44 -15.14 14.53
CA GLU A 63 -6.46 -16.14 14.10
C GLU A 63 -6.44 -16.23 12.56
N HIS A 64 -5.23 -16.12 11.97
CA HIS A 64 -4.98 -16.11 10.52
C HIS A 64 -5.54 -14.90 9.74
N GLU A 65 -6.07 -13.89 10.41
CA GLU A 65 -6.51 -12.65 9.78
C GLU A 65 -5.31 -11.76 9.44
N SER A 66 -5.36 -11.08 8.29
CA SER A 66 -4.34 -10.09 7.95
C SER A 66 -4.60 -8.78 8.71
N ALA A 67 -3.55 -8.03 9.02
CA ALA A 67 -3.71 -6.76 9.71
C ALA A 67 -4.52 -5.72 8.93
N VAL A 68 -4.52 -5.79 7.59
CA VAL A 68 -5.33 -4.91 6.74
C VAL A 68 -6.80 -5.27 6.85
N ASP A 69 -7.12 -6.56 6.77
CA ASP A 69 -8.51 -7.04 6.88
C ASP A 69 -9.06 -6.74 8.28
N ALA A 70 -8.26 -6.95 9.33
CA ALA A 70 -8.62 -6.58 10.69
C ALA A 70 -8.91 -5.08 10.82
N ALA A 71 -8.02 -4.20 10.34
CA ALA A 71 -8.26 -2.76 10.42
C ALA A 71 -9.54 -2.31 9.69
N ILE A 72 -9.86 -2.92 8.55
CA ILE A 72 -11.08 -2.63 7.78
C ILE A 72 -12.32 -3.16 8.52
N ARG A 73 -12.29 -4.42 8.97
CA ARG A 73 -13.38 -5.05 9.72
C ARG A 73 -13.70 -4.25 10.99
N GLU A 74 -12.69 -3.92 11.79
CA GLU A 74 -12.89 -3.17 13.03
C GLU A 74 -13.47 -1.79 12.73
N ALA A 75 -12.98 -1.09 11.71
CA ALA A 75 -13.56 0.21 11.33
C ALA A 75 -15.00 0.10 10.80
N GLN A 76 -15.36 -1.01 10.16
CA GLN A 76 -16.74 -1.31 9.78
C GLN A 76 -17.63 -1.55 11.00
N GLU A 77 -17.14 -2.34 11.95
CA GLU A 77 -17.87 -2.76 13.16
C GLU A 77 -18.01 -1.63 14.19
N GLU A 78 -16.99 -0.78 14.35
CA GLU A 78 -16.96 0.29 15.36
C GLU A 78 -17.44 1.65 14.82
N ALA A 79 -17.21 1.93 13.54
CA ALA A 79 -17.41 3.26 12.96
C ALA A 79 -18.28 3.29 11.69
N GLY A 80 -18.88 2.16 11.30
CA GLY A 80 -19.76 2.07 10.14
C GLY A 80 -19.10 2.42 8.81
N VAL A 81 -17.76 2.28 8.69
CA VAL A 81 -17.04 2.56 7.43
C VAL A 81 -17.57 1.65 6.33
N PRO A 82 -18.08 2.15 5.19
CA PRO A 82 -18.66 1.27 4.16
C PRO A 82 -17.62 0.41 3.44
N ASP A 83 -18.07 -0.73 2.90
CA ASP A 83 -17.26 -1.58 2.01
C ASP A 83 -16.67 -0.76 0.86
N ASN A 84 -15.37 -0.93 0.61
CA ASN A 84 -14.62 -0.25 -0.44
C ASN A 84 -14.62 1.29 -0.36
N ALA A 85 -15.03 1.88 0.78
CA ALA A 85 -14.98 3.34 0.96
C ALA A 85 -13.56 3.88 1.10
N VAL A 86 -12.58 3.03 1.40
CA VAL A 86 -11.18 3.41 1.61
C VAL A 86 -10.22 2.64 0.71
N ILE A 87 -9.14 3.30 0.29
CA ILE A 87 -8.04 2.75 -0.49
C ILE A 87 -6.80 2.69 0.42
N PRO A 88 -6.31 1.49 0.76
CA PRO A 88 -5.03 1.32 1.45
C PRO A 88 -3.91 2.06 0.71
N ARG A 89 -3.04 2.77 1.45
CA ARG A 89 -1.84 3.42 0.92
C ARG A 89 -0.57 2.90 1.58
N TYR A 90 -0.62 2.73 2.91
CA TYR A 90 0.52 2.26 3.71
C TYR A 90 0.08 1.42 4.90
N THR A 91 0.96 0.53 5.37
CA THR A 91 0.90 0.02 6.74
C THR A 91 2.10 0.49 7.55
N HIS A 92 1.86 0.85 8.81
CA HIS A 92 2.89 1.16 9.79
C HIS A 92 2.78 0.18 10.96
N VAL A 93 3.89 -0.47 11.32
CA VAL A 93 3.96 -1.51 12.35
C VAL A 93 4.76 -1.01 13.54
N LEU A 94 4.09 -0.99 14.70
CA LEU A 94 4.71 -0.83 16.00
C LEU A 94 4.94 -2.22 16.62
N ASP A 95 6.21 -2.64 16.74
CA ASP A 95 6.59 -3.91 17.36
C ASP A 95 7.03 -3.69 18.81
N ARG A 96 6.45 -4.45 19.75
CA ARG A 96 6.75 -4.43 21.19
C ARG A 96 7.51 -5.67 21.66
N GLY A 97 7.98 -6.49 20.73
CA GLY A 97 8.70 -7.73 21.01
C GLY A 97 7.75 -8.84 21.44
N GLY A 98 7.01 -9.40 20.47
CA GLY A 98 6.04 -10.48 20.69
C GLY A 98 4.58 -10.05 20.57
N TRP A 99 4.32 -8.75 20.47
CA TRP A 99 3.03 -8.18 20.11
C TRP A 99 3.24 -7.01 19.14
N ARG A 100 2.32 -6.84 18.18
CA ARG A 100 2.40 -5.81 17.15
C ARG A 100 1.07 -5.07 17.03
N TYR A 101 1.17 -3.76 16.84
CA TYR A 101 0.06 -2.94 16.37
C TYR A 101 0.33 -2.49 14.93
N THR A 102 -0.63 -2.70 14.04
CA THR A 102 -0.53 -2.26 12.64
C THR A 102 -1.53 -1.16 12.36
N THR A 103 -1.06 0.04 12.04
CA THR A 103 -1.91 1.12 11.53
C THR A 103 -2.01 0.99 10.01
N LEU A 104 -3.22 0.78 9.50
CA LEU A 104 -3.54 0.91 8.08
C LEU A 104 -3.81 2.38 7.78
N VAL A 105 -2.95 3.01 6.98
CA VAL A 105 -3.18 4.36 6.46
C VAL A 105 -3.90 4.24 5.13
N ALA A 106 -5.11 4.78 5.06
CA ALA A 106 -5.96 4.68 3.88
C ALA A 106 -6.57 6.03 3.50
N GLU A 107 -6.77 6.23 2.20
CA GLU A 107 -7.45 7.40 1.64
C GLU A 107 -8.93 7.08 1.43
N VAL A 108 -9.83 7.99 1.77
CA VAL A 108 -11.26 7.85 1.48
C VAL A 108 -11.48 7.99 -0.03
N ALA A 109 -12.05 6.96 -0.64
CA ALA A 109 -12.37 6.89 -2.06
C ALA A 109 -13.82 7.31 -2.34
N THR A 110 -14.73 7.00 -1.42
CA THR A 110 -16.14 7.38 -1.48
C THR A 110 -16.52 8.03 -0.15
N GLU A 111 -17.01 9.26 -0.19
CA GLU A 111 -17.39 10.00 1.02
C GLU A 111 -18.48 9.26 1.81
N PHE A 112 -18.35 9.28 3.13
CA PHE A 112 -19.32 8.70 4.06
C PHE A 112 -19.31 9.48 5.39
N GLU A 113 -20.39 9.35 6.14
CA GLU A 113 -20.47 9.83 7.52
C GLU A 113 -20.35 8.63 8.46
N PRO A 114 -19.48 8.68 9.49
CA PRO A 114 -19.28 7.56 10.39
C PRO A 114 -20.49 7.38 11.31
N GLU A 115 -20.83 6.13 11.61
CA GLU A 115 -21.96 5.77 12.45
C GLU A 115 -21.46 4.98 13.67
N ILE A 116 -21.95 5.31 14.86
CA ILE A 116 -21.65 4.53 16.06
C ILE A 116 -22.46 3.23 15.97
N THR A 117 -21.76 2.15 15.65
CA THR A 117 -22.35 0.81 15.43
C THR A 117 -22.14 -0.12 16.61
N ASP A 118 -21.31 0.28 17.58
CA ASP A 118 -20.98 -0.49 18.77
C ASP A 118 -21.25 0.27 20.09
N ALA A 119 -21.05 -0.41 21.21
CA ALA A 119 -21.15 0.20 22.55
C ALA A 119 -19.82 0.75 23.07
N GLU A 120 -18.75 0.71 22.27
CA GLU A 120 -17.38 1.08 22.68
C GLU A 120 -17.04 2.53 22.30
N SER A 121 -17.90 3.18 21.51
CA SER A 121 -17.74 4.56 21.06
C SER A 121 -18.69 5.54 21.77
N HIS A 122 -18.16 6.61 22.35
CA HIS A 122 -18.96 7.77 22.79
C HIS A 122 -19.27 8.75 21.65
N ALA A 123 -18.35 8.89 20.71
CA ALA A 123 -18.47 9.77 19.56
C ALA A 123 -17.57 9.29 18.41
N LEU A 124 -17.95 9.63 17.18
CA LEU A 124 -17.12 9.52 15.99
C LEU A 124 -17.08 10.89 15.32
N ALA A 125 -15.93 11.28 14.78
CA ALA A 125 -15.79 12.56 14.11
C ALA A 125 -14.71 12.51 13.01
N TRP A 126 -14.98 13.22 11.93
CA TRP A 126 -13.94 13.72 11.03
C TRP A 126 -13.26 14.93 11.71
N VAL A 127 -12.00 14.77 12.10
CA VAL A 127 -11.21 15.81 12.76
C VAL A 127 -10.16 16.36 11.79
N GLN A 128 -10.11 17.68 11.63
CA GLN A 128 -9.15 18.34 10.72
C GLN A 128 -7.71 18.08 11.17
N LEU A 129 -6.78 17.94 10.22
CA LEU A 129 -5.40 17.53 10.52
C LEU A 129 -4.66 18.45 11.51
N ASP A 130 -4.99 19.74 11.53
CA ASP A 130 -4.44 20.76 12.43
C ASP A 130 -5.16 20.85 13.78
N GLU A 131 -6.31 20.18 13.92
CA GLU A 131 -7.08 20.07 15.15
C GLU A 131 -6.82 18.77 15.92
N VAL A 132 -6.25 17.74 15.27
CA VAL A 132 -6.01 16.41 15.89
C VAL A 132 -5.33 16.50 17.26
N GLU A 133 -4.27 17.31 17.38
CA GLU A 133 -3.50 17.44 18.62
C GLU A 133 -4.21 18.26 19.72
N GLN A 134 -5.36 18.88 19.39
CA GLN A 134 -6.19 19.63 20.33
C GLN A 134 -7.16 18.71 21.10
N HIS A 135 -7.36 17.48 20.62
CA HIS A 135 -8.15 16.46 21.31
C HIS A 135 -7.30 15.70 22.35
N PRO A 136 -7.91 15.17 23.44
CA PRO A 136 -7.22 14.26 24.35
C PRO A 136 -6.95 12.93 23.65
N LEU A 137 -5.81 12.80 22.98
CA LEU A 137 -5.48 11.61 22.19
C LEU A 137 -5.11 10.41 23.06
N HIS A 138 -5.46 9.21 22.59
CA HIS A 138 -4.96 7.96 23.15
C HIS A 138 -3.43 7.97 23.14
N PRO A 139 -2.71 7.65 24.25
CA PRO A 139 -1.27 7.87 24.36
C PRO A 139 -0.44 7.23 23.24
N ALA A 140 -0.78 6.00 22.83
CA ALA A 140 -0.08 5.31 21.74
C ALA A 140 -0.35 5.95 20.36
N PHE A 141 -1.55 6.49 20.15
CA PHE A 141 -1.88 7.20 18.92
C PHE A 141 -1.18 8.56 18.90
N ALA A 142 -1.19 9.30 20.01
CA ALA A 142 -0.47 10.57 20.15
C ALA A 142 1.02 10.42 19.84
N ALA A 143 1.66 9.35 20.29
CA ALA A 143 3.06 9.06 20.00
C ALA A 143 3.32 8.70 18.52
N SER A 144 2.35 8.07 17.86
CA SER A 144 2.46 7.67 16.44
C SER A 144 2.05 8.78 15.48
N TRP A 145 1.25 9.76 15.92
CA TRP A 145 0.68 10.79 15.07
C TRP A 145 1.72 11.62 14.28
N PRO A 146 2.81 12.13 14.89
CA PRO A 146 3.85 12.87 14.15
C PRO A 146 4.55 12.02 13.07
N ILE A 147 4.55 10.70 13.25
CA ILE A 147 5.17 9.73 12.32
C ILE A 147 4.21 9.43 11.16
N LEU A 148 2.91 9.34 11.43
CA LEU A 148 1.88 8.97 10.46
C LEU A 148 1.38 10.15 9.63
N ARG A 149 1.29 11.36 10.21
CA ARG A 149 0.77 12.57 9.56
C ARG A 149 1.43 12.89 8.20
N PRO A 150 2.77 12.77 8.02
CA PRO A 150 3.41 13.01 6.73
C PRO A 150 2.96 12.06 5.60
N LEU A 151 2.40 10.90 5.94
CA LEU A 151 1.95 9.90 4.96
C LEU A 151 0.60 10.25 4.32
N LEU A 152 -0.24 11.06 4.98
CA LEU A 152 -1.65 11.25 4.59
C LEU A 152 -1.83 11.95 3.24
N ARG A 153 -1.01 12.98 2.98
CA ARG A 153 -1.11 13.79 1.76
C ARG A 153 -0.38 13.18 0.56
N THR A 154 0.32 12.07 0.78
CA THR A 154 1.20 11.49 -0.23
C THR A 154 0.53 10.29 -0.88
N THR A 155 0.29 10.36 -2.19
CA THR A 155 -0.14 9.20 -2.97
C THR A 155 1.10 8.45 -3.48
N PRO A 156 1.34 7.18 -3.08
CA PRO A 156 2.40 6.35 -3.64
C PRO A 156 2.04 5.91 -5.05
N VAL A 157 2.94 6.10 -6.02
CA VAL A 157 2.73 5.70 -7.41
C VAL A 157 3.95 4.95 -7.96
N VAL A 158 3.71 3.90 -8.74
CA VAL A 158 4.75 3.21 -9.50
C VAL A 158 4.49 3.42 -10.99
N VAL A 159 5.43 4.07 -11.67
CA VAL A 159 5.43 4.26 -13.12
C VAL A 159 6.31 3.18 -13.75
N VAL A 160 5.74 2.40 -14.67
CA VAL A 160 6.40 1.24 -15.28
C VAL A 160 6.68 1.51 -16.74
N ASP A 161 7.96 1.44 -17.11
CA ASP A 161 8.41 1.37 -18.49
C ASP A 161 8.11 -0.01 -19.07
N ALA A 162 6.99 -0.15 -19.79
CA ALA A 162 6.56 -1.46 -20.28
C ALA A 162 7.54 -2.04 -21.31
N ALA A 163 8.07 -1.21 -22.20
CA ALA A 163 8.98 -1.64 -23.26
C ALA A 163 10.27 -2.23 -22.67
N ASN A 164 10.85 -1.56 -21.66
CA ASN A 164 12.04 -2.05 -20.98
C ASN A 164 11.76 -3.33 -20.17
N VAL A 165 10.60 -3.40 -19.48
CA VAL A 165 10.23 -4.61 -18.72
C VAL A 165 10.05 -5.82 -19.64
N ILE A 166 9.24 -5.68 -20.69
CA ILE A 166 8.96 -6.75 -21.65
C ILE A 166 10.25 -7.16 -22.38
N GLY A 167 11.06 -6.18 -22.79
CA GLY A 167 12.32 -6.41 -23.47
C GLY A 167 13.36 -7.19 -22.66
N SER A 168 13.24 -7.18 -21.33
CA SER A 168 14.15 -7.91 -20.42
C SER A 168 13.84 -9.40 -20.24
N VAL A 169 12.65 -9.86 -20.68
CA VAL A 169 12.19 -11.23 -20.48
C VAL A 169 12.30 -12.01 -21.79
N PRO A 170 13.03 -13.15 -21.85
CA PRO A 170 13.25 -13.90 -23.09
C PRO A 170 12.05 -14.80 -23.45
N ASN A 171 10.85 -14.21 -23.59
CA ASN A 171 9.59 -14.94 -23.80
C ASN A 171 9.02 -14.83 -25.24
N GLY A 172 9.81 -14.37 -26.21
CA GLY A 172 9.33 -14.20 -27.58
C GLY A 172 8.53 -12.93 -27.85
N TRP A 173 8.56 -11.94 -26.93
CA TRP A 173 7.78 -10.69 -27.00
C TRP A 173 7.86 -9.94 -28.34
N TRP A 174 8.94 -10.08 -29.10
CA TRP A 174 9.11 -9.44 -30.40
C TRP A 174 8.09 -9.91 -31.44
N LYS A 175 7.49 -11.09 -31.26
CA LYS A 175 6.44 -11.63 -32.16
C LYS A 175 5.10 -10.96 -31.95
N ASP A 176 4.76 -10.64 -30.70
CA ASP A 176 3.53 -9.96 -30.33
C ASP A 176 3.76 -9.06 -29.11
N ARG A 177 4.13 -7.81 -29.41
CA ARG A 177 4.40 -6.80 -28.39
C ARG A 177 3.16 -6.42 -27.60
N ARG A 178 2.00 -6.47 -28.25
CA ARG A 178 0.73 -6.10 -27.62
C ARG A 178 0.34 -7.14 -26.58
N ALA A 179 0.36 -8.42 -26.95
CA ALA A 179 0.06 -9.51 -26.02
C ALA A 179 1.06 -9.54 -24.85
N ALA A 180 2.34 -9.26 -25.09
CA ALA A 180 3.34 -9.19 -24.03
C ALA A 180 3.05 -8.03 -23.04
N ALA A 181 2.61 -6.87 -23.53
CA ALA A 181 2.23 -5.73 -22.68
C ALA A 181 0.95 -5.99 -21.88
N GLU A 182 -0.07 -6.60 -22.50
CA GLU A 182 -1.28 -7.04 -21.81
C GLU A 182 -0.96 -8.08 -20.73
N GLY A 183 -0.04 -9.01 -21.01
CA GLY A 183 0.45 -9.99 -20.03
C GLY A 183 1.18 -9.34 -18.85
N LEU A 184 2.01 -8.33 -19.09
CA LEU A 184 2.65 -7.55 -18.02
C LEU A 184 1.60 -6.82 -17.17
N ARG A 185 0.67 -6.09 -17.80
CA ARG A 185 -0.42 -5.39 -17.14
C ARG A 185 -1.20 -6.32 -16.20
N ASN A 186 -1.62 -7.48 -16.71
CA ASN A 186 -2.40 -8.45 -15.93
C ASN A 186 -1.65 -8.99 -14.71
N ARG A 187 -0.31 -9.14 -14.79
CA ARG A 187 0.51 -9.54 -13.64
C ARG A 187 0.61 -8.44 -12.59
N ILE A 188 0.69 -7.18 -13.02
CA ILE A 188 0.67 -6.04 -12.11
C ILE A 188 -0.71 -5.92 -11.45
N ASP A 189 -1.80 -6.05 -12.22
CA ASP A 189 -3.17 -6.10 -11.69
C ASP A 189 -3.32 -7.21 -10.64
N ALA A 190 -2.86 -8.44 -10.95
CA ALA A 190 -2.94 -9.56 -10.02
C ALA A 190 -2.17 -9.30 -8.71
N LEU A 191 -1.02 -8.63 -8.77
CA LEU A 191 -0.28 -8.19 -7.58
C LEU A 191 -1.09 -7.14 -6.81
N ALA A 192 -1.59 -6.10 -7.49
CA ALA A 192 -2.32 -5.00 -6.87
C ALA A 192 -3.64 -5.45 -6.22
N SER A 193 -4.37 -6.38 -6.85
CA SER A 193 -5.62 -6.93 -6.33
C SER A 193 -5.42 -7.99 -5.23
N SER A 194 -4.19 -8.46 -4.99
CA SER A 194 -3.93 -9.51 -3.97
C SER A 194 -4.03 -9.04 -2.52
N GLY A 195 -4.11 -7.74 -2.26
CA GLY A 195 -4.08 -7.15 -0.92
C GLY A 195 -2.73 -7.28 -0.18
N ARG A 196 -1.71 -7.88 -0.80
CA ARG A 196 -0.39 -8.11 -0.17
C ARG A 196 0.46 -6.86 -0.01
N GLY A 197 0.19 -5.81 -0.80
CA GLY A 197 1.05 -4.64 -0.91
C GLY A 197 2.46 -5.00 -1.39
N ILE A 198 3.34 -3.99 -1.39
CA ILE A 198 4.79 -4.18 -1.62
C ILE A 198 5.57 -3.57 -0.47
N ARG A 199 6.78 -4.04 -0.19
CA ARG A 199 7.62 -3.47 0.88
C ARG A 199 7.83 -1.97 0.64
N SER A 200 7.65 -1.18 1.70
CA SER A 200 7.77 0.29 1.66
C SER A 200 9.06 0.75 0.98
N GLY A 201 10.21 0.11 1.28
CA GLY A 201 11.51 0.44 0.65
C GLY A 201 11.59 0.23 -0.88
N PHE A 202 10.57 -0.35 -1.51
CA PHE A 202 10.43 -0.26 -2.97
C PHE A 202 10.19 1.17 -3.43
N LEU A 203 9.49 1.97 -2.62
CA LEU A 203 9.32 3.41 -2.76
C LEU A 203 10.33 4.11 -1.84
N ASP A 204 11.10 5.05 -2.38
CA ASP A 204 11.93 5.93 -1.55
C ASP A 204 11.03 7.10 -1.19
N LEU A 205 10.35 7.03 -0.04
CA LEU A 205 9.53 8.16 0.40
C LEU A 205 10.48 9.27 0.88
N PRO A 206 10.34 10.53 0.40
CA PRO A 206 11.22 11.61 0.82
C PRO A 206 11.12 11.92 2.34
N GLU A 207 12.19 12.52 2.85
CA GLU A 207 12.38 13.12 4.18
C GLU A 207 12.45 12.25 5.44
N THR A 208 11.94 11.02 5.52
CA THR A 208 12.26 10.16 6.68
C THR A 208 12.05 8.69 6.34
N VAL A 209 13.00 7.83 6.72
CA VAL A 209 12.69 6.43 7.00
C VAL A 209 11.68 6.47 8.14
N VAL A 210 10.39 6.51 7.81
CA VAL A 210 9.30 6.42 8.79
C VAL A 210 9.49 5.09 9.51
N PRO A 211 9.96 5.08 10.77
CA PRO A 211 10.25 3.84 11.46
C PRO A 211 8.98 3.00 11.53
N GLY A 212 9.08 1.69 11.29
CA GLY A 212 7.90 0.82 11.27
C GLY A 212 7.06 0.87 9.99
N LEU A 213 7.35 1.73 9.01
CA LEU A 213 6.64 1.70 7.72
C LEU A 213 6.93 0.38 6.99
N ASP A 214 5.90 -0.42 6.76
CA ASP A 214 6.04 -1.83 6.42
C ASP A 214 5.68 -2.12 4.96
N LEU A 215 4.42 -1.94 4.60
CA LEU A 215 3.88 -2.14 3.26
C LEU A 215 3.37 -0.84 2.67
N THR A 216 3.35 -0.78 1.34
CA THR A 216 2.74 0.28 0.56
C THR A 216 1.89 -0.32 -0.56
N TYR A 217 0.83 0.40 -0.91
CA TYR A 217 -0.20 0.02 -1.86
C TYR A 217 -0.27 1.12 -2.93
N PRO A 218 0.66 1.11 -3.89
CA PRO A 218 0.78 2.18 -4.86
C PRO A 218 -0.31 2.11 -5.92
N GLU A 219 -0.60 3.26 -6.52
CA GLU A 219 -1.22 3.28 -7.85
C GLU A 219 -0.21 2.85 -8.89
N TRP A 220 -0.70 2.18 -9.94
CA TRP A 220 0.14 1.67 -11.01
C TRP A 220 -0.15 2.41 -12.30
N VAL A 221 0.90 3.00 -12.86
CA VAL A 221 0.87 3.62 -14.18
C VAL A 221 1.83 2.85 -15.07
N MET A 222 1.34 2.27 -16.16
CA MET A 222 2.17 1.57 -17.12
C MET A 222 2.22 2.35 -18.43
N VAL A 223 3.40 2.77 -18.85
CA VAL A 223 3.59 3.48 -20.12
C VAL A 223 3.92 2.48 -21.22
N VAL A 224 3.16 2.51 -22.31
CA VAL A 224 3.34 1.67 -23.49
C VAL A 224 3.64 2.52 -24.72
N GLU A 225 4.40 1.97 -25.65
CA GLU A 225 4.81 2.64 -26.88
C GLU A 225 4.70 1.75 -28.12
N GLY A 226 4.89 2.34 -29.30
CA GLY A 226 4.96 1.62 -30.57
C GLY A 226 3.74 0.74 -30.84
N ALA A 227 3.99 -0.56 -31.04
CA ALA A 227 2.97 -1.55 -31.38
C ALA A 227 2.09 -1.99 -30.19
N ALA A 228 2.46 -1.62 -28.95
CA ALA A 228 1.67 -1.90 -27.75
C ALA A 228 0.69 -0.77 -27.42
N ARG A 229 0.66 0.32 -28.20
CA ARG A 229 -0.28 1.44 -27.99
C ARG A 229 -1.74 1.00 -28.10
N GLY A 230 -2.61 1.65 -27.33
CA GLY A 230 -4.05 1.39 -27.32
C GLY A 230 -4.44 0.06 -26.67
N ILE A 231 -3.62 -0.51 -25.79
CA ILE A 231 -4.12 -1.52 -24.85
C ILE A 231 -4.97 -0.80 -23.79
N ALA A 232 -6.01 -1.48 -23.30
CA ALA A 232 -6.90 -0.92 -22.29
C ALA A 232 -6.24 -0.90 -20.90
N ASP A 233 -6.80 -0.10 -20.01
CA ASP A 233 -6.51 -0.15 -18.59
C ASP A 233 -6.80 -1.55 -18.00
N GLY A 234 -6.14 -1.82 -16.89
CA GLY A 234 -6.43 -2.93 -16.00
C GLY A 234 -7.50 -2.55 -14.98
N GLU A 235 -7.71 -3.42 -13.99
CA GLU A 235 -8.57 -3.08 -12.85
C GLU A 235 -7.87 -2.08 -11.91
N ARG A 236 -6.57 -2.25 -11.70
CA ARG A 236 -5.73 -1.47 -10.78
C ARG A 236 -4.55 -0.80 -11.46
N VAL A 237 -4.41 -0.98 -12.77
CA VAL A 237 -3.31 -0.44 -13.59
C VAL A 237 -3.85 0.51 -14.64
N ARG A 238 -3.47 1.79 -14.54
CA ARG A 238 -3.71 2.77 -15.61
C ARG A 238 -2.66 2.62 -16.69
N VAL A 239 -3.07 2.47 -17.94
CA VAL A 239 -2.17 2.40 -19.09
C VAL A 239 -2.13 3.72 -19.83
N VAL A 240 -0.93 4.19 -20.11
CA VAL A 240 -0.69 5.43 -20.87
C VAL A 240 0.03 5.07 -22.17
N SER A 241 -0.57 5.43 -23.31
CA SER A 241 0.05 5.24 -24.61
C SER A 241 0.89 6.46 -24.97
N ALA A 242 2.20 6.28 -25.06
CA ALA A 242 3.12 7.33 -25.48
C ALA A 242 2.79 7.79 -26.92
N PRO A 243 2.66 9.10 -27.17
CA PRO A 243 2.37 9.62 -28.51
C PRO A 243 3.51 9.31 -29.49
N GLU A 244 4.75 9.43 -29.02
CA GLU A 244 5.97 9.19 -29.79
C GLU A 244 6.90 8.23 -29.04
N LEU A 245 7.80 8.76 -28.20
CA LEU A 245 8.79 8.02 -27.42
C LEU A 245 8.28 7.69 -26.03
N GLY A 246 8.43 6.44 -25.60
CA GLY A 246 8.05 5.99 -24.25
C GLY A 246 8.73 6.78 -23.13
N ASP A 247 10.03 7.02 -23.27
CA ASP A 247 10.84 7.76 -22.28
C ASP A 247 10.30 9.16 -21.99
N ASP A 248 9.90 9.89 -23.03
CA ASP A 248 9.38 11.25 -22.89
C ASP A 248 8.01 11.25 -22.19
N GLU A 249 7.16 10.27 -22.50
CA GLU A 249 5.88 10.10 -21.82
C GLU A 249 6.08 9.70 -20.36
N ILE A 250 7.04 8.83 -20.04
CA ILE A 250 7.37 8.45 -18.65
C ILE A 250 7.78 9.68 -17.85
N VAL A 251 8.65 10.53 -18.41
CA VAL A 251 9.06 11.79 -17.77
C VAL A 251 7.85 12.72 -17.58
N ALA A 252 7.00 12.88 -18.59
CA ALA A 252 5.79 13.69 -18.48
C ALA A 252 4.82 13.19 -17.40
N GLN A 253 4.65 11.86 -17.26
CA GLN A 253 3.85 11.28 -16.18
C GLN A 253 4.46 11.57 -14.80
N VAL A 254 5.78 11.50 -14.66
CA VAL A 254 6.47 11.87 -13.41
C VAL A 254 6.26 13.33 -13.05
N GLU A 255 6.37 14.25 -14.01
CA GLU A 255 6.15 15.68 -13.77
C GLU A 255 4.71 15.96 -13.33
N GLN A 256 3.73 15.34 -13.99
CA GLN A 256 2.31 15.44 -13.62
C GLN A 256 2.04 14.92 -12.21
N LEU A 257 2.60 13.76 -11.87
CA LEU A 257 2.47 13.15 -10.54
C LEU A 257 3.11 14.03 -9.46
N THR A 258 4.30 14.57 -9.72
CA THR A 258 5.00 15.47 -8.81
C THR A 258 4.19 16.76 -8.56
N ALA A 259 3.64 17.35 -9.62
CA ALA A 259 2.78 18.53 -9.51
C ALA A 259 1.49 18.24 -8.71
N ALA A 260 1.00 17.00 -8.74
CA ALA A 260 -0.14 16.54 -7.95
C ALA A 260 0.22 16.15 -6.50
N GLY A 261 1.49 16.26 -6.10
CA GLY A 261 1.96 15.89 -4.76
C GLY A 261 2.13 14.38 -4.54
N ALA A 262 2.09 13.58 -5.60
CA ALA A 262 2.35 12.14 -5.50
C ALA A 262 3.85 11.84 -5.38
N VAL A 263 4.17 10.72 -4.74
CA VAL A 263 5.54 10.20 -4.65
C VAL A 263 5.68 9.03 -5.59
N SER A 264 6.36 9.27 -6.72
CA SER A 264 6.49 8.29 -7.78
C SER A 264 7.81 7.53 -7.74
N THR A 265 7.75 6.22 -7.98
CA THR A 265 8.90 5.38 -8.29
C THR A 265 8.84 4.95 -9.74
N VAL A 266 9.92 5.16 -10.50
CA VAL A 266 9.99 4.71 -11.91
C VAL A 266 10.70 3.37 -11.99
N VAL A 267 10.07 2.39 -12.62
CA VAL A 267 10.67 1.10 -12.95
C VAL A 267 11.22 1.16 -14.37
N THR A 268 12.54 1.21 -14.48
CA THR A 268 13.28 1.05 -15.74
C THR A 268 14.71 0.60 -15.43
N SER A 269 15.36 -0.05 -16.38
CA SER A 269 16.78 -0.38 -16.32
C SER A 269 17.64 0.60 -17.11
N ASP A 270 17.03 1.44 -17.96
CA ASP A 270 17.72 2.48 -18.72
C ASP A 270 18.37 3.52 -17.78
N VAL A 271 19.64 3.84 -18.01
CA VAL A 271 20.40 4.76 -17.14
C VAL A 271 20.04 6.22 -17.42
N GLU A 272 19.86 6.58 -18.69
CA GLU A 272 19.52 7.95 -19.08
C GLU A 272 18.11 8.29 -18.59
N LEU A 273 17.14 7.40 -18.82
CA LEU A 273 15.78 7.60 -18.36
C LEU A 273 15.69 7.73 -16.84
N LYS A 274 16.47 6.95 -16.07
CA LYS A 274 16.53 7.11 -14.61
C LYS A 274 16.95 8.52 -14.21
N THR A 275 18.02 9.03 -14.82
CA THR A 275 18.51 10.38 -14.53
C THR A 275 17.46 11.43 -14.87
N ARG A 276 16.80 11.30 -16.02
CA ARG A 276 15.72 12.22 -16.44
C ARG A 276 14.53 12.19 -15.48
N CYS A 277 14.08 11.01 -15.07
CA CYS A 277 12.95 10.86 -14.15
C CYS A 277 13.26 11.44 -12.76
N LEU A 278 14.47 11.22 -12.23
CA LEU A 278 14.89 11.83 -10.95
C LEU A 278 14.92 13.36 -11.05
N ALA A 279 15.42 13.90 -12.18
CA ALA A 279 15.42 15.35 -12.41
C ALA A 279 14.00 15.93 -12.55
N ALA A 280 13.06 15.14 -13.06
CA ALA A 280 11.65 15.49 -13.20
C ALA A 280 10.83 15.38 -11.89
N GLY A 281 11.42 14.89 -10.81
CA GLY A 281 10.78 14.81 -9.49
C GLY A 281 10.42 13.41 -9.00
N ALA A 282 10.76 12.34 -9.74
CA ALA A 282 10.59 10.99 -9.22
C ALA A 282 11.42 10.82 -7.96
N ALA A 283 10.81 10.30 -6.89
CA ALA A 283 11.51 10.12 -5.63
C ALA A 283 12.59 9.04 -5.72
N THR A 284 12.39 8.04 -6.58
CA THR A 284 13.42 7.02 -6.84
C THR A 284 13.19 6.25 -8.13
N THR A 285 14.14 5.38 -8.45
CA THR A 285 14.01 4.43 -9.55
C THR A 285 14.31 3.01 -9.09
N ARG A 286 13.75 2.02 -9.78
CA ARG A 286 13.95 0.58 -9.52
C ARG A 286 14.25 -0.13 -10.82
N SER A 287 15.15 -1.10 -10.77
CA SER A 287 15.43 -1.94 -11.95
C SER A 287 14.26 -2.85 -12.25
N VAL A 288 14.16 -3.26 -13.51
CA VAL A 288 13.16 -4.22 -13.96
C VAL A 288 13.21 -5.53 -13.17
N SER A 289 14.41 -6.02 -12.84
CA SER A 289 14.57 -7.23 -12.01
C SER A 289 14.01 -7.09 -10.59
N LYS A 290 13.89 -5.87 -10.05
CA LYS A 290 13.19 -5.65 -8.77
C LYS A 290 11.68 -5.80 -8.95
N LEU A 291 11.09 -5.23 -10.01
CA LEU A 291 9.67 -5.40 -10.30
C LEU A 291 9.33 -6.87 -10.58
N LEU A 292 10.08 -7.54 -11.45
CA LEU A 292 9.80 -8.93 -11.85
C LEU A 292 9.76 -9.91 -10.68
N ARG A 293 10.53 -9.66 -9.60
CA ARG A 293 10.51 -10.47 -8.37
C ARG A 293 9.27 -10.25 -7.50
N LEU A 294 8.55 -9.14 -7.68
CA LEU A 294 7.29 -8.86 -7.00
C LEU A 294 6.10 -9.46 -7.74
N LEU A 295 6.19 -9.54 -9.07
CA LEU A 295 5.09 -10.00 -9.89
C LEU A 295 4.86 -11.51 -9.72
N PRO A 296 3.60 -11.96 -9.66
CA PRO A 296 3.29 -13.38 -9.67
C PRO A 296 3.88 -14.05 -10.91
N GLU A 297 4.20 -15.33 -10.79
CA GLU A 297 4.65 -16.14 -11.90
C GLU A 297 3.58 -16.24 -12.98
N VAL A 298 4.01 -16.42 -14.23
CA VAL A 298 3.09 -16.66 -15.34
C VAL A 298 2.52 -18.06 -15.18
N ALA A 299 1.20 -18.19 -15.00
CA ALA A 299 0.55 -19.49 -15.00
C ALA A 299 0.89 -20.24 -16.30
N GLY A 300 1.66 -21.34 -16.19
CA GLY A 300 2.07 -22.16 -17.33
C GLY A 300 3.58 -22.22 -17.63
N ALA A 301 4.45 -21.58 -16.84
CA ALA A 301 5.89 -21.84 -16.91
C ALA A 301 6.24 -23.13 -16.13
N THR A 302 6.05 -24.29 -16.75
CA THR A 302 6.68 -25.54 -16.27
C THR A 302 8.21 -25.39 -16.25
N GLU A 303 8.85 -25.96 -15.23
CA GLU A 303 10.28 -25.92 -14.85
C GLU A 303 11.32 -26.36 -15.92
N ASP A 304 11.03 -26.35 -17.21
CA ASP A 304 11.87 -27.00 -18.24
C ASP A 304 12.62 -26.04 -19.18
N GLN A 305 13.04 -24.87 -18.69
CA GLN A 305 13.92 -23.96 -19.47
C GLN A 305 15.16 -23.43 -18.72
N VAL A 306 15.57 -24.09 -17.63
CA VAL A 306 16.91 -23.91 -17.05
C VAL A 306 17.73 -25.17 -17.31
N ALA A 307 18.10 -25.39 -18.57
CA ALA A 307 19.21 -26.28 -18.92
C ALA A 307 20.11 -25.53 -19.90
N ALA A 308 21.19 -24.96 -19.37
CA ALA A 308 22.30 -24.49 -20.18
C ALA A 308 22.91 -25.68 -20.95
N PRO A 309 23.33 -25.52 -22.22
CA PRO A 309 24.11 -26.54 -22.89
C PRO A 309 25.55 -26.44 -22.39
N ASP A 310 26.05 -27.49 -21.74
CA ASP A 310 27.48 -27.62 -21.53
C ASP A 310 27.98 -29.02 -21.89
N ALA A 311 29.14 -29.01 -22.55
CA ALA A 311 30.01 -30.12 -22.91
C ALA A 311 29.52 -31.12 -24.00
N ALA A 312 29.73 -30.73 -25.26
CA ALA A 312 30.27 -31.66 -26.25
C ALA A 312 31.80 -31.56 -26.27
N ALA A 313 32.45 -32.73 -26.24
CA ALA A 313 33.77 -33.07 -26.77
C ALA A 313 34.74 -33.68 -25.74
N GLN A 314 34.80 -35.01 -25.73
CA GLN A 314 36.06 -35.75 -25.63
C GLN A 314 36.00 -36.93 -26.64
N PRO A 315 37.16 -37.37 -27.14
CA PRO A 315 37.44 -37.58 -28.56
C PRO A 315 36.78 -38.79 -29.23
#